data_AF-A0A6J4H473-F1
#
_entry.id   AF-A0A6J4H473-F1
#
_cell.length_a   1.000
_cell.length_b   1.000
_cell.length_c   1.000
_cell.angle_alpha   90.00
_cell.angle_beta   90.00
_cell.angle_gamma   90.00
#
_symmetry.space_group_name_H-M   'P 1'
#
loop_
_entity.id
_entity.type
_entity.pdbx_description
1 polymer ?
#
loop_
_entity_poly.entity_id
_entity_poly.type
_entity_poly.pdbx_seq_one_letter_code
_entity_poly.pdbx_strand_id
1 'polypeptide(L)'
;MVPLVIVLGSVFALVWHGPAEARHNFSMLQVNPQQATSGQEVTVSGFSYTKTAVVRFGALDGPVLARLDPTSNNDIGGVVRIPPDTPPGRHVLFAMHEDDKGKPTRFPGRAAIIVTGPGGPPLGVDDELQVESRPIGVLEQDSVSRGNLLFVALATAGGASLVAGIFLVLSARRRSAEAAS
;
A
#
# COMPACT_ATOMS: atom_id res chain seq x y z
N MET A 1 -17.93 28.09 59.36
CA MET A 1 -18.03 26.72 58.82
C MET A 1 -18.34 26.83 57.33
N VAL A 2 -17.37 26.51 56.47
CA VAL A 2 -17.48 26.64 55.01
C VAL A 2 -17.44 25.23 54.42
N PRO A 3 -18.42 24.79 53.60
CA PRO A 3 -18.31 23.50 52.94
C PRO A 3 -17.43 23.61 51.69
N LEU A 4 -16.39 22.79 51.71
CA LEU A 4 -15.47 22.47 50.64
C LEU A 4 -16.22 21.69 49.53
N VAL A 5 -16.46 22.33 48.39
CA VAL A 5 -17.02 21.67 47.20
C VAL A 5 -15.86 21.11 46.37
N ILE A 6 -15.69 19.78 46.41
CA ILE A 6 -14.70 19.05 45.61
C ILE A 6 -15.24 18.89 44.19
N VAL A 7 -14.63 19.59 43.24
CA VAL A 7 -14.87 19.45 41.81
C VAL A 7 -14.08 18.24 41.30
N LEU A 8 -14.77 17.12 41.04
CA LEU A 8 -14.20 15.94 40.38
C LEU A 8 -14.38 16.07 38.86
N GLY A 9 -13.42 16.72 38.21
CA GLY A 9 -13.30 16.73 36.74
C GLY A 9 -12.69 15.43 36.24
N SER A 10 -13.50 14.56 35.62
CA SER A 10 -13.01 13.38 34.90
C SER A 10 -12.88 13.71 33.42
N VAL A 11 -11.65 14.01 32.97
CA VAL A 11 -11.31 14.15 31.55
C VAL A 11 -11.05 12.75 30.99
N PHE A 12 -12.01 12.22 30.24
CA PHE A 12 -11.81 11.03 29.41
C PHE A 12 -10.99 11.42 28.17
N ALA A 13 -9.68 11.25 28.22
CA ALA A 13 -8.84 11.27 27.04
C ALA A 13 -9.01 9.94 26.30
N LEU A 14 -9.89 9.92 25.28
CA LEU A 14 -10.01 8.80 24.36
C LEU A 14 -8.78 8.83 23.43
N VAL A 15 -7.71 8.12 23.81
CA VAL A 15 -6.53 7.94 22.95
C VAL A 15 -6.92 6.99 21.82
N TRP A 16 -7.24 7.57 20.67
CA TRP A 16 -7.50 6.86 19.42
C TRP A 16 -6.20 6.21 18.93
N HIS A 17 -6.04 4.91 19.18
CA HIS A 17 -5.04 4.10 18.51
C HIS A 17 -5.60 3.76 17.12
N GLY A 18 -5.38 4.65 16.15
CA GLY A 18 -5.65 4.34 14.75
C GLY A 18 -4.90 3.06 14.35
N PRO A 19 -5.47 2.19 13.50
CA PRO A 19 -4.82 0.97 13.09
C PRO A 19 -3.47 1.30 12.47
N ALA A 20 -2.42 0.73 13.07
CA ALA A 20 -1.07 0.77 12.54
C ALA A 20 -1.12 0.35 11.07
N GLU A 21 -0.59 1.22 10.23
CA GLU A 21 -0.34 1.06 8.81
C GLU A 21 -0.43 -0.39 8.34
N ALA A 22 -1.45 -0.69 7.54
CA ALA A 22 -1.45 -1.88 6.72
C ALA A 22 -0.24 -1.77 5.78
N ARG A 23 0.92 -2.29 6.22
CA ARG A 23 2.14 -2.30 5.44
C ARG A 23 1.85 -3.10 4.18
N HIS A 24 1.66 -2.36 3.10
CA HIS A 24 1.43 -2.89 1.78
C HIS A 24 2.68 -3.67 1.37
N ASN A 25 2.67 -4.99 1.59
CA ASN A 25 3.77 -5.91 1.30
C ASN A 25 3.91 -6.22 -0.20
N PHE A 26 3.61 -5.27 -1.07
CA PHE A 26 3.85 -5.40 -2.49
C PHE A 26 5.07 -4.57 -2.89
N SER A 27 6.04 -5.22 -3.50
CA SER A 27 7.17 -4.55 -4.13
C SER A 27 6.74 -4.11 -5.53
N MET A 28 7.09 -2.89 -5.93
CA MET A 28 6.81 -2.37 -7.27
C MET A 28 8.11 -2.28 -8.06
N LEU A 29 8.03 -2.49 -9.37
CA LEU A 29 9.16 -2.33 -10.28
C LEU A 29 8.68 -1.54 -11.50
N GLN A 30 9.51 -0.64 -11.98
CA GLN A 30 9.32 0.15 -13.18
C GLN A 30 10.59 0.08 -14.03
N VAL A 31 10.42 0.20 -15.34
CA VAL A 31 11.50 0.21 -16.33
C VAL A 31 11.35 1.41 -17.25
N ASN A 32 12.47 2.02 -17.63
CA ASN A 32 12.54 3.15 -18.54
C ASN A 32 13.83 3.08 -19.39
N PRO A 33 13.75 3.07 -20.73
CA PRO A 33 12.54 3.02 -21.54
C PRO A 33 11.81 1.67 -21.42
N GLN A 34 10.49 1.67 -21.68
CA GLN A 34 9.70 0.42 -21.76
C GLN A 34 9.90 -0.35 -23.08
N GLN A 35 10.61 0.24 -24.03
CA GLN A 35 10.99 -0.38 -25.29
C GLN A 35 12.51 -0.36 -25.43
N ALA A 36 13.12 -1.49 -25.76
CA ALA A 36 14.57 -1.61 -25.91
C ALA A 36 14.94 -2.67 -26.96
N THR A 37 16.11 -2.57 -27.57
CA THR A 37 16.65 -3.64 -28.41
C THR A 37 17.41 -4.67 -27.56
N SER A 38 17.60 -5.87 -28.09
CA SER A 38 18.43 -6.89 -27.43
C SER A 38 19.86 -6.37 -27.23
N GLY A 39 20.42 -6.55 -26.04
CA GLY A 39 21.73 -6.00 -25.68
C GLY A 39 21.72 -4.54 -25.24
N GLN A 40 20.58 -3.85 -25.29
CA GLN A 40 20.46 -2.46 -24.82
C GLN A 40 20.36 -2.38 -23.29
N GLU A 41 20.86 -1.27 -22.74
CA GLU A 41 20.69 -0.91 -21.33
C GLU A 41 19.38 -0.17 -21.09
N VAL A 42 18.72 -0.51 -19.99
CA VAL A 42 17.51 0.16 -19.51
C VAL A 42 17.64 0.49 -18.03
N THR A 43 17.04 1.60 -17.61
CA THR A 43 16.96 1.99 -16.21
C THR A 43 15.80 1.28 -15.55
N VAL A 44 16.03 0.73 -14.37
CA VAL A 44 14.99 0.16 -13.51
C VAL A 44 14.92 0.93 -12.20
N SER A 45 13.71 1.08 -11.69
CA SER A 45 13.45 1.68 -10.38
C SER A 45 12.31 0.96 -9.68
N GLY A 46 12.26 1.03 -8.36
CA GLY A 46 11.19 0.41 -7.59
C GLY A 46 11.20 0.86 -6.14
N PHE A 47 10.13 0.55 -5.42
CA PHE A 47 9.97 0.88 -4.00
C PHE A 47 9.45 -0.32 -3.21
N SER A 48 9.46 -0.18 -1.87
CA SER A 48 9.16 -1.24 -0.90
C SER A 48 10.20 -2.36 -0.89
N TYR A 49 11.49 -2.01 -1.08
CA TYR A 49 12.61 -2.94 -0.96
C TYR A 49 13.41 -2.75 0.32
N THR A 50 13.31 -3.69 1.26
CA THR A 50 14.01 -3.61 2.57
C THR A 50 15.32 -4.40 2.60
N LYS A 51 15.63 -5.14 1.54
CA LYS A 51 16.86 -5.92 1.34
C LYS A 51 17.30 -5.80 -0.11
N THR A 52 18.50 -6.28 -0.43
CA THR A 52 19.01 -6.36 -1.81
C THR A 52 17.97 -7.01 -2.73
N ALA A 53 17.65 -6.29 -3.81
CA ALA A 53 16.75 -6.75 -4.85
C ALA A 53 17.55 -7.41 -5.97
N VAL A 54 17.15 -8.60 -6.38
CA VAL A 54 17.74 -9.30 -7.54
C VAL A 54 16.81 -9.17 -8.73
N VAL A 55 17.29 -8.48 -9.77
CA VAL A 55 16.55 -8.23 -11.01
C VAL A 55 16.85 -9.34 -12.00
N ARG A 56 15.79 -10.01 -12.48
CA ARG A 56 15.86 -11.14 -13.41
C ARG A 56 14.99 -10.93 -14.64
N PHE A 57 15.39 -11.56 -15.74
CA PHE A 57 14.70 -11.43 -17.04
C PHE A 57 13.82 -12.64 -17.35
N GLY A 58 12.60 -12.41 -17.82
CA GLY A 58 11.69 -13.40 -18.40
C GLY A 58 10.96 -14.30 -17.40
N ALA A 59 11.65 -14.75 -16.35
CA ALA A 59 11.11 -15.67 -15.33
C ALA A 59 11.70 -15.40 -13.93
N LEU A 60 11.06 -15.95 -12.89
CA LEU A 60 11.58 -15.87 -11.50
C LEU A 60 12.93 -16.56 -11.35
N ASP A 61 13.14 -17.68 -12.03
CA ASP A 61 14.43 -18.39 -12.08
C ASP A 61 15.26 -18.00 -13.31
N GLY A 62 14.90 -16.90 -13.97
CA GLY A 62 15.60 -16.39 -15.15
C GLY A 62 17.01 -15.85 -14.85
N PRO A 63 17.74 -15.45 -15.90
CA PRO A 63 19.08 -14.88 -15.75
C PRO A 63 19.04 -13.61 -14.91
N VAL A 64 20.02 -13.49 -14.00
CA VAL A 64 20.20 -12.30 -13.16
C VAL A 64 20.83 -11.20 -13.99
N LEU A 65 20.16 -10.04 -14.06
CA LEU A 65 20.67 -8.86 -14.75
C LEU A 65 21.42 -7.94 -13.81
N ALA A 66 20.94 -7.78 -12.57
CA ALA A 66 21.58 -6.94 -11.56
C ALA A 66 21.18 -7.33 -10.13
N ARG A 67 21.98 -6.88 -9.17
CA ARG A 67 21.65 -6.84 -7.75
C ARG A 67 21.68 -5.38 -7.30
N LEU A 68 20.58 -4.91 -6.73
CA LEU A 68 20.37 -3.51 -6.38
C LEU A 68 20.10 -3.41 -4.88
N ASP A 69 20.98 -2.71 -4.17
CA ASP A 69 20.77 -2.44 -2.76
C ASP A 69 19.77 -1.29 -2.58
N PRO A 70 18.85 -1.40 -1.62
CA PRO A 70 17.88 -0.35 -1.37
C PRO A 70 18.53 0.87 -0.72
N THR A 71 18.00 2.04 -1.05
CA THR A 71 18.32 3.29 -0.37
C THR A 71 17.71 3.34 1.04
N SER A 72 18.00 4.39 1.80
CA SER A 72 17.37 4.64 3.12
C SER A 72 15.85 4.70 3.07
N ASN A 73 15.26 4.98 1.90
CA ASN A 73 13.82 5.07 1.71
C ASN A 73 13.17 3.74 1.29
N ASN A 74 13.94 2.64 1.23
CA ASN A 74 13.52 1.36 0.66
C ASN A 74 13.23 1.42 -0.85
N ASP A 75 13.90 2.32 -1.55
CA ASP A 75 13.85 2.42 -3.01
C ASP A 75 15.04 1.72 -3.65
N ILE A 76 14.87 1.16 -4.83
CA ILE A 76 15.96 0.63 -5.66
C ILE A 76 16.05 1.39 -6.97
N GLY A 77 17.25 1.52 -7.51
CA GLY A 77 17.49 2.14 -8.80
C GLY A 77 18.79 1.64 -9.41
N GLY A 78 18.80 1.41 -10.72
CA GLY A 78 20.01 0.98 -11.43
C GLY A 78 19.79 0.80 -12.92
N VAL A 79 20.85 0.40 -13.60
CA VAL A 79 20.82 0.07 -15.04
C VAL A 79 20.97 -1.44 -15.20
N VAL A 80 20.16 -2.02 -16.08
CA VAL A 80 20.20 -3.44 -16.43
C VAL A 80 20.33 -3.59 -17.94
N ARG A 81 21.06 -4.60 -18.40
CA ARG A 81 21.22 -4.89 -19.82
C ARG A 81 20.30 -6.02 -20.24
N ILE A 82 19.51 -5.81 -21.29
CA ILE A 82 18.69 -6.87 -21.89
C ILE A 82 19.62 -7.89 -22.56
N PRO A 83 19.43 -9.21 -22.36
CA PRO A 83 20.29 -10.20 -22.99
C PRO A 83 20.38 -10.02 -24.52
N PRO A 84 21.56 -10.15 -25.14
CA PRO A 84 21.78 -9.85 -26.56
C PRO A 84 21.00 -10.76 -27.51
N ASP A 85 20.68 -11.99 -27.09
CA ASP A 85 19.96 -12.98 -27.90
C ASP A 85 18.46 -13.04 -27.59
N THR A 86 17.92 -11.98 -26.98
CA THR A 86 16.50 -11.92 -26.64
C THR A 86 15.65 -11.80 -27.91
N PRO A 87 14.65 -12.67 -28.13
CA PRO A 87 13.76 -12.54 -29.28
C PRO A 87 12.86 -11.30 -29.14
N PRO A 88 12.48 -10.65 -30.26
CA PRO A 88 11.53 -9.55 -30.23
C PRO A 88 10.19 -9.98 -29.60
N GLY A 89 9.55 -9.10 -28.84
CA GLY A 89 8.28 -9.38 -28.17
C GLY A 89 8.16 -8.76 -26.78
N ARG A 90 7.06 -9.08 -26.07
CA ARG A 90 6.83 -8.63 -24.69
C ARG A 90 7.50 -9.58 -23.71
N HIS A 91 8.33 -9.02 -22.84
CA HIS A 91 9.03 -9.73 -21.77
C HIS A 91 8.70 -9.10 -20.41
N VAL A 92 9.03 -9.81 -19.33
CA VAL A 92 8.81 -9.34 -17.96
C VAL A 92 10.13 -9.35 -17.19
N LEU A 93 10.42 -8.25 -16.52
CA LEU A 93 11.46 -8.14 -15.50
C LEU A 93 10.84 -8.45 -14.14
N PHE A 94 11.58 -9.22 -13.34
CA PHE A 94 11.23 -9.54 -11.97
C PHE A 94 12.27 -8.94 -11.02
N ALA A 95 11.83 -8.29 -9.95
CA ALA A 95 12.70 -7.88 -8.86
C ALA A 95 12.29 -8.60 -7.57
N MET A 96 13.17 -9.45 -7.05
CA MET A 96 12.94 -10.27 -5.86
C MET A 96 13.76 -9.81 -4.69
N HIS A 97 13.17 -9.84 -3.50
CA HIS A 97 13.93 -9.78 -2.26
C HIS A 97 14.62 -11.10 -1.99
N GLU A 98 15.93 -11.12 -2.06
CA GLU A 98 16.71 -12.27 -1.58
C GLU A 98 17.14 -12.02 -0.13
N ASP A 99 17.10 -13.06 0.70
CA ASP A 99 17.81 -13.07 1.98
C ASP A 99 19.31 -13.35 1.79
N ASP A 100 20.08 -13.35 2.88
CA ASP A 100 21.52 -13.63 2.84
C ASP A 100 21.86 -15.05 2.33
N LYS A 101 20.84 -15.91 2.16
CA LYS A 101 20.94 -17.28 1.63
C LYS A 101 20.40 -17.39 0.21
N GLY A 102 20.05 -16.27 -0.44
CA GLY A 102 19.52 -16.23 -1.81
C GLY A 102 18.06 -16.66 -1.94
N LYS A 103 17.31 -16.78 -0.85
CA LYS A 103 15.90 -17.22 -0.90
C LYS A 103 14.95 -16.04 -1.09
N PRO A 104 13.93 -16.16 -1.96
CA PRO A 104 12.91 -15.13 -2.13
C PRO A 104 12.07 -14.99 -0.85
N THR A 105 11.99 -13.78 -0.30
CA THR A 105 11.29 -13.52 0.98
C THR A 105 9.96 -12.79 0.84
N ARG A 106 9.66 -12.22 -0.34
CA ARG A 106 8.41 -11.49 -0.62
C ARG A 106 7.95 -11.71 -2.06
N PHE A 107 6.73 -11.26 -2.34
CA PHE A 107 6.23 -11.21 -3.71
C PHE A 107 7.11 -10.32 -4.59
N PRO A 108 7.45 -10.80 -5.80
CA PRO A 108 8.32 -10.07 -6.71
C PRO A 108 7.62 -8.84 -7.30
N GLY A 109 8.35 -7.74 -7.40
CA GLY A 109 7.98 -6.64 -8.29
C GLY A 109 8.08 -7.07 -9.75
N ARG A 110 7.17 -6.61 -10.59
CA ARG A 110 7.11 -6.97 -12.02
C ARG A 110 7.05 -5.72 -12.88
N ALA A 111 7.85 -5.68 -13.94
CA ALA A 111 7.77 -4.64 -14.97
C ALA A 111 7.76 -5.30 -16.36
N ALA A 112 6.88 -4.86 -17.25
CA ALA A 112 6.89 -5.32 -18.63
C ALA A 112 7.86 -4.48 -19.47
N ILE A 113 8.54 -5.12 -20.42
CA ILE A 113 9.39 -4.47 -21.41
C ILE A 113 9.09 -5.07 -22.79
N ILE A 114 9.08 -4.22 -23.81
CA ILE A 114 8.95 -4.65 -25.21
C ILE A 114 10.35 -4.66 -25.81
N VAL A 115 10.78 -5.83 -26.27
CA VAL A 115 12.04 -5.98 -27.00
C VAL A 115 11.77 -5.83 -28.49
N THR A 116 12.39 -4.84 -29.11
CA THR A 116 12.23 -4.56 -30.55
C THR A 116 13.28 -5.32 -31.36
N GLY A 117 12.86 -5.84 -32.51
CA GLY A 117 13.75 -6.53 -33.44
C GLY A 117 14.37 -5.59 -34.47
N PRO A 118 15.30 -6.10 -35.30
CA PRO A 118 15.88 -5.34 -36.41
C PRO A 118 14.84 -4.80 -37.40
N GLY A 119 13.66 -5.43 -37.46
CA GLY A 119 12.54 -5.05 -38.31
C GLY A 119 11.55 -4.03 -37.71
N GLY A 120 11.85 -3.45 -36.55
CA GLY A 120 10.96 -2.52 -35.85
C GLY A 120 10.08 -3.20 -34.79
N PRO A 121 9.02 -2.52 -34.30
CA PRO A 121 8.08 -3.09 -33.35
C PRO A 121 7.48 -4.40 -33.89
N PRO A 122 7.26 -5.42 -33.03
CA PRO A 122 6.70 -6.68 -33.48
C PRO A 122 5.32 -6.46 -34.14
N LEU A 123 5.24 -6.71 -35.45
CA LEU A 123 4.00 -6.72 -36.22
C LEU A 123 3.15 -7.89 -35.70
N GLY A 124 2.06 -7.61 -34.98
CA GLY A 124 1.13 -8.63 -34.49
C GLY A 124 1.00 -8.76 -32.98
N VAL A 125 1.56 -7.82 -32.20
CA VAL A 125 0.92 -7.50 -30.91
C VAL A 125 -0.17 -6.51 -31.30
N ASP A 126 -1.39 -7.00 -31.46
CA ASP A 126 -2.55 -6.13 -31.60
C ASP A 126 -2.44 -5.07 -30.51
N ASP A 127 -2.30 -3.84 -30.97
CA ASP A 127 -2.09 -2.62 -30.19
C ASP A 127 -3.38 -2.25 -29.44
N GLU A 128 -4.00 -3.23 -28.79
CA GLU A 128 -4.71 -3.00 -27.56
C GLU A 128 -3.65 -2.94 -26.46
N LEU A 129 -2.83 -1.89 -26.57
CA LEU A 129 -2.59 -1.03 -25.44
C LEU A 129 -3.97 -0.67 -24.83
N GLN A 130 -4.61 -1.61 -24.12
CA GLN A 130 -5.21 -1.25 -22.85
C GLN A 130 -4.04 -0.82 -21.96
N VAL A 131 -3.57 0.39 -22.24
CA VAL A 131 -3.72 1.51 -21.33
C VAL A 131 -5.01 1.31 -20.54
N GLU A 132 -5.00 0.37 -19.60
CA GLU A 132 -5.24 0.78 -18.24
C GLU A 132 -4.10 1.78 -17.94
N SER A 133 -4.23 2.98 -18.51
CA SER A 133 -4.23 4.17 -17.69
C SER A 133 -5.12 3.75 -16.53
N ARG A 134 -4.49 3.16 -15.50
CA ARG A 134 -4.95 3.45 -14.15
C ARG A 134 -5.15 4.94 -14.24
N PRO A 135 -6.39 5.43 -14.15
CA PRO A 135 -6.57 6.86 -14.14
C PRO A 135 -5.56 7.32 -13.10
N ILE A 136 -4.59 8.13 -13.53
CA ILE A 136 -4.09 9.16 -12.66
C ILE A 136 -5.31 10.07 -12.53
N GLY A 137 -6.34 9.57 -11.83
CA GLY A 137 -7.05 10.39 -10.91
C GLY A 137 -5.91 10.93 -10.08
N VAL A 138 -5.46 12.13 -10.48
CA VAL A 138 -5.54 13.25 -9.57
C VAL A 138 -6.69 12.88 -8.65
N LEU A 139 -6.34 12.44 -7.44
CA LEU A 139 -7.25 12.55 -6.32
C LEU A 139 -7.53 14.05 -6.27
N GLU A 140 -8.42 14.48 -7.15
CA GLU A 140 -9.30 15.59 -6.88
C GLU A 140 -9.81 15.20 -5.51
N GLN A 141 -9.39 15.97 -4.52
CA GLN A 141 -9.88 15.87 -3.15
C GLN A 141 -11.34 16.26 -3.19
N ASP A 142 -12.13 15.43 -3.88
CA ASP A 142 -13.52 15.69 -4.06
C ASP A 142 -14.18 15.08 -2.86
N SER A 143 -14.45 16.01 -1.94
CA SER A 143 -15.69 16.01 -1.19
C SER A 143 -15.83 14.79 -0.31
N VAL A 144 -15.30 14.91 0.92
CA VAL A 144 -15.69 14.17 2.13
C VAL A 144 -17.04 13.50 1.90
N SER A 145 -17.00 12.20 1.58
CA SER A 145 -18.18 11.43 1.20
C SER A 145 -19.26 11.68 2.25
N ARG A 146 -20.39 12.27 1.84
CA ARG A 146 -21.55 12.51 2.72
C ARG A 146 -22.02 11.22 3.42
N GLY A 147 -21.64 10.06 2.90
CA GLY A 147 -21.83 8.76 3.55
C GLY A 147 -21.06 8.60 4.87
N ASN A 148 -19.82 9.08 4.98
CA ASN A 148 -19.05 9.00 6.23
C ASN A 148 -19.55 9.97 7.30
N LEU A 149 -20.10 11.13 6.93
CA LEU A 149 -20.77 12.02 7.88
C LEU A 149 -22.02 11.38 8.48
N LEU A 150 -22.75 10.57 7.71
CA LEU A 150 -23.90 9.80 8.20
C LEU A 150 -23.49 8.76 9.25
N PHE A 151 -22.36 8.07 9.06
CA PHE A 151 -21.85 7.12 10.06
C PHE A 151 -21.34 7.82 11.33
N VAL A 152 -20.69 8.99 11.22
CA VAL A 152 -20.28 9.79 12.39
C VAL A 152 -21.49 10.34 13.14
N ALA A 153 -22.52 10.81 12.44
CA ALA A 153 -23.78 11.26 13.05
C ALA A 153 -24.54 10.12 13.74
N LEU A 154 -24.56 8.92 13.16
CA LEU A 154 -25.20 7.75 13.76
C LEU A 154 -24.42 7.22 14.97
N ALA A 155 -23.08 7.25 14.93
CA ALA A 155 -22.23 6.86 16.06
C ALA A 155 -22.39 7.80 17.27
N THR A 156 -22.54 9.10 17.03
CA THR A 156 -22.78 10.10 18.09
C THR A 156 -24.19 10.00 18.67
N ALA A 157 -25.23 9.74 17.85
CA ALA A 157 -26.59 9.49 18.33
C ALA A 157 -26.71 8.18 19.16
N GLY A 158 -25.99 7.12 18.78
CA GLY A 158 -25.93 5.86 19.53
C GLY A 158 -25.19 5.99 20.87
N GLY A 159 -24.11 6.77 20.92
CA GLY A 159 -23.37 7.03 22.17
C GLY A 159 -24.20 7.78 23.22
N ALA A 160 -24.96 8.80 22.81
CA ALA A 160 -25.78 9.60 23.73
C ALA A 160 -26.93 8.78 24.35
N SER A 161 -27.53 7.86 23.59
CA SER A 161 -28.63 7.01 24.05
C SER A 161 -28.16 5.93 25.02
N LEU A 162 -26.93 5.41 24.87
CA LEU A 162 -26.34 4.47 25.83
C LEU A 162 -26.07 5.13 27.20
N VAL A 163 -25.56 6.37 27.21
CA VAL A 163 -25.28 7.10 28.46
C VAL A 163 -26.57 7.46 29.20
N ALA A 164 -27.62 7.88 28.48
CA ALA A 164 -28.93 8.15 29.07
C ALA A 164 -29.55 6.89 29.69
N GLY A 165 -29.42 5.73 29.03
CA GLY A 165 -29.90 4.44 29.55
C GLY A 165 -29.21 4.02 30.85
N ILE A 166 -27.88 4.18 30.94
CA ILE A 166 -27.12 3.86 32.16
C ILE A 166 -27.56 4.73 33.34
N PHE A 167 -27.77 6.04 33.12
CA PHE A 167 -28.26 6.94 34.17
C PHE A 167 -29.64 6.55 34.68
N LEU A 168 -30.54 6.11 33.80
CA LEU A 168 -31.90 5.70 34.17
C LEU A 168 -31.90 4.42 35.02
N VAL A 169 -31.07 3.44 34.67
CA VAL A 169 -30.91 2.18 35.44
C VAL A 169 -30.32 2.44 36.83
N LEU A 170 -29.31 3.32 36.93
CA LEU A 170 -28.72 3.67 38.23
C LEU A 170 -29.69 4.46 39.12
N SER A 171 -30.54 5.29 38.53
CA SER A 171 -31.59 6.05 39.23
C SER A 171 -32.71 5.15 39.74
N ALA A 172 -33.08 4.12 38.97
CA ALA A 172 -34.10 3.14 39.36
C ALA A 172 -33.65 2.31 40.57
N ARG A 173 -32.37 1.90 40.62
CA ARG A 173 -31.82 1.15 41.77
C ARG A 173 -31.82 1.93 43.07
N ARG A 174 -31.67 3.25 43.04
CA ARG A 174 -31.71 4.08 44.28
C ARG A 174 -33.12 4.18 44.87
N ARG A 175 -34.17 4.29 44.04
CA ARG A 175 -35.56 4.34 44.54
C ARG A 175 -36.03 3.02 45.15
N SER A 176 -35.55 1.88 44.68
CA SER A 176 -35.86 0.58 45.28
C SER A 176 -35.23 0.37 46.67
N ALA A 177 -34.18 1.13 47.02
CA ALA A 177 -33.56 1.06 48.35
C ALA A 177 -34.27 1.95 49.39
N GLU A 178 -34.99 2.98 48.97
CA GLU A 178 -35.70 3.92 49.86
C GLU A 178 -37.13 3.44 50.19
N ALA A 179 -37.71 2.55 49.37
CA ALA A 179 -39.02 1.95 49.61
C ALA A 179 -39.00 0.70 50.52
N ALA A 180 -37.83 0.33 51.06
CA ALA A 180 -37.62 -0.84 51.91
C ALA A 180 -37.25 -0.51 53.37
N SER A 181 -37.41 0.76 53.78
CA SER A 181 -37.31 1.24 55.16
C SER A 181 -38.64 1.85 55.61
#